data_AF-A0A847C8X0-F1
#
_entry.id   AF-A0A847C8X0-F1
#
_cell.length_a   1.000
_cell.length_b   1.000
_cell.length_c   1.000
_cell.angle_alpha   90.00
_cell.angle_beta   90.00
_cell.angle_gamma   90.00
#
_symmetry.space_group_name_H-M   'P 1'
#
loop_
_entity.id
_entity.type
_entity.pdbx_description
1 polymer ?
#
loop_
_entity_poly.entity_id
_entity_poly.type
_entity_poly.pdbx_seq_one_letter_code
_entity_poly.pdbx_strand_id
1 'polypeptide(L)'
;MPRNQFQRAVFALITVVITVHAYVFYSLYVINGGALMSATGAPSVLSAINQMGGVSIFGVPVPIWAVVIIEFVFAFSLEMLMGSPCSFKLASRVFDPAKTHPVFFETAVISATVALMCPVMSFIAAWLYYPYYAGFSVLTLLANWLKLVCFSFPFAFFTQLFFIQPLVRTLFKVIFKKDIAARKESNTASATAQ
;
A
#
# COMPACT_ATOMS: atom_id res chain seq x y z
N MET A 1 -8.33 -18.64 -1.99
CA MET A 1 -7.63 -18.08 -0.81
C MET A 1 -6.29 -18.78 -0.62
N PRO A 2 -5.22 -18.05 -0.24
CA PRO A 2 -3.92 -18.62 0.05
C PRO A 2 -3.99 -19.58 1.26
N ARG A 3 -3.54 -20.83 1.08
CA ARG A 3 -3.57 -21.89 2.11
C ARG A 3 -2.38 -21.83 3.05
N ASN A 4 -1.20 -21.44 2.54
CA ASN A 4 0.05 -21.46 3.29
C ASN A 4 0.53 -20.05 3.64
N GLN A 5 1.30 -19.93 4.73
CA GLN A 5 1.97 -18.68 5.13
C GLN A 5 2.78 -18.08 3.98
N PHE A 6 3.44 -18.93 3.16
CA PHE A 6 4.15 -18.50 1.97
C PHE A 6 3.24 -17.86 0.90
N GLN A 7 2.09 -18.46 0.61
CA GLN A 7 1.15 -17.90 -0.37
C GLN A 7 0.56 -16.56 0.12
N ARG A 8 0.35 -16.41 1.43
CA ARG A 8 -0.07 -15.15 2.04
C ARG A 8 1.01 -14.08 1.93
N ALA A 9 2.26 -14.44 2.24
CA ALA A 9 3.41 -13.54 2.11
C ALA A 9 3.60 -13.07 0.66
N VAL A 10 3.52 -13.97 -0.32
CA VAL A 10 3.63 -13.62 -1.75
C VAL A 10 2.49 -12.70 -2.19
N PHE A 11 1.25 -12.98 -1.76
CA PHE A 11 0.10 -12.12 -2.06
C PHE A 11 0.26 -10.71 -1.50
N ALA A 12 0.68 -10.61 -0.24
CA ALA A 12 0.96 -9.34 0.42
C ALA A 12 2.12 -8.59 -0.26
N LEU A 13 3.21 -9.29 -0.60
CA LEU A 13 4.36 -8.71 -1.28
C LEU A 13 3.96 -8.11 -2.64
N ILE A 14 3.22 -8.85 -3.47
CA ILE A 14 2.74 -8.34 -4.76
C ILE A 14 1.87 -7.09 -4.56
N THR A 15 0.97 -7.13 -3.58
CA THR A 15 0.09 -6.00 -3.26
C THR A 15 0.90 -4.77 -2.85
N VAL A 16 1.85 -4.93 -1.92
CA VAL A 16 2.70 -3.83 -1.42
C VAL A 16 3.58 -3.25 -2.53
N VAL A 17 4.17 -4.09 -3.40
CA VAL A 17 4.96 -3.61 -4.53
C VAL A 17 4.10 -2.70 -5.41
N ILE A 18 2.89 -3.11 -5.76
CA ILE A 18 2.00 -2.33 -6.64
C ILE A 18 1.52 -1.05 -5.94
N THR A 19 1.07 -1.14 -4.69
CA THR A 19 0.54 0.02 -3.94
C THR A 19 1.60 1.08 -3.71
N VAL A 20 2.82 0.68 -3.31
CA VAL A 20 3.93 1.63 -3.04
C VAL A 20 4.36 2.33 -4.32
N HIS A 21 4.50 1.60 -5.43
CA HIS A 21 4.86 2.24 -6.71
C HIS A 21 3.78 3.21 -7.20
N ALA A 22 2.50 2.81 -7.12
CA ALA A 22 1.39 3.68 -7.47
C ALA A 22 1.32 4.92 -6.57
N TYR A 23 1.58 4.75 -5.27
CA TYR A 23 1.59 5.83 -4.29
C TYR A 23 2.71 6.84 -4.54
N VAL A 24 3.95 6.36 -4.71
CA VAL A 24 5.10 7.22 -4.99
C VAL A 24 4.88 7.99 -6.29
N PHE A 25 4.38 7.32 -7.33
CA PHE A 25 4.06 7.98 -8.59
C PHE A 25 3.00 9.06 -8.41
N TYR A 26 1.89 8.74 -7.72
CA TYR A 26 0.83 9.70 -7.42
C TYR A 26 1.33 10.90 -6.61
N SER A 27 2.11 10.65 -5.55
CA SER A 27 2.65 11.70 -4.69
C SER A 27 3.62 12.62 -5.44
N LEU A 28 4.55 12.07 -6.23
CA LEU A 28 5.54 12.86 -6.95
C LEU A 28 4.95 13.58 -8.15
N TYR A 29 4.13 12.92 -8.97
CA TYR A 29 3.61 13.50 -10.21
C TYR A 29 2.33 14.32 -10.00
N VAL A 30 1.39 13.84 -9.19
CA VAL A 30 0.07 14.47 -9.06
C VAL A 30 0.06 15.51 -7.94
N ILE A 31 0.58 15.17 -6.76
CA ILE A 31 0.55 16.09 -5.61
C ILE A 31 1.66 17.13 -5.74
N ASN A 32 2.90 16.69 -5.96
CA ASN A 32 4.06 17.57 -5.93
C ASN A 32 4.53 18.04 -7.31
N GLY A 33 4.09 17.39 -8.39
CA GLY A 33 4.66 17.59 -9.73
C GLY A 33 4.58 19.04 -10.22
N GLY A 34 3.42 19.69 -10.03
CA GLY A 34 3.24 21.08 -10.40
C GLY A 34 4.11 22.05 -9.60
N ALA A 35 4.29 21.80 -8.31
CA ALA A 35 5.15 22.62 -7.44
C ALA A 35 6.64 22.43 -7.80
N LEU A 36 7.06 21.19 -8.03
CA LEU A 36 8.43 20.83 -8.40
C LEU A 36 8.84 21.43 -9.74
N MET A 37 7.97 21.31 -10.75
CA MET A 37 8.23 21.87 -12.09
C MET A 37 8.22 23.41 -12.07
N SER A 38 7.31 24.04 -11.31
CA SER A 38 7.27 25.50 -11.18
C SER A 38 8.47 26.07 -10.42
N ALA A 39 8.98 25.34 -9.41
CA ALA A 39 10.12 25.78 -8.61
C ALA A 39 11.47 25.65 -9.33
N THR A 40 11.60 24.70 -10.26
CA THR A 40 12.86 24.40 -10.97
C THR A 40 12.86 24.83 -12.44
N GLY A 41 11.69 25.13 -13.02
CA GLY A 41 11.54 25.41 -14.45
C GLY A 41 11.79 24.19 -15.35
N ALA A 42 11.82 22.98 -14.77
CA ALA A 42 12.22 21.78 -15.47
C ALA A 42 11.06 21.19 -16.33
N PRO A 43 11.37 20.55 -17.47
CA PRO A 43 10.37 19.98 -18.38
C PRO A 43 9.67 18.74 -17.82
N SER A 44 10.21 18.12 -16.76
CA SER A 44 9.63 16.92 -16.14
C SER A 44 9.85 16.89 -14.64
N VAL A 45 8.93 16.24 -13.92
CA VAL A 45 9.04 16.02 -12.46
C VAL A 45 10.35 15.31 -12.09
N LEU A 46 10.79 14.35 -12.92
CA LEU A 46 12.03 13.62 -12.68
C LEU A 46 13.27 14.51 -12.81
N SER A 47 13.29 15.43 -13.78
CA SER A 47 14.38 16.40 -13.94
C SER A 47 14.35 17.48 -12.85
N ALA A 48 13.16 17.92 -12.42
CA ALA A 48 13.01 18.81 -11.27
C ALA A 48 13.59 18.19 -9.99
N ILE A 49 13.25 16.93 -9.70
CA ILE A 49 13.76 16.24 -8.51
C ILE A 49 15.27 16.03 -8.59
N ASN A 50 15.81 15.69 -9.77
CA ASN A 50 17.25 15.54 -9.97
C ASN A 50 17.98 16.88 -9.75
N GLN A 51 17.40 18.01 -10.17
CA GLN A 51 17.95 19.34 -9.90
C GLN A 51 17.88 19.73 -8.42
N MET A 52 16.86 19.30 -7.69
CA MET A 52 16.75 19.54 -6.23
C MET A 52 17.55 18.54 -5.38
N GLY A 53 18.28 17.60 -6.00
CA GLY A 53 19.11 16.63 -5.28
C GLY A 53 18.31 15.48 -4.65
N GLY A 54 17.02 15.32 -4.95
CA GLY A 54 16.17 14.26 -4.41
C GLY A 54 15.05 14.75 -3.49
N VAL A 55 14.60 13.87 -2.59
CA VAL A 55 13.59 14.18 -1.56
C VAL A 55 14.29 14.24 -0.21
N SER A 56 14.03 15.27 0.58
CA SER A 56 14.64 15.45 1.90
C SER A 56 14.04 14.49 2.92
N ILE A 57 14.78 13.45 3.30
CA ILE A 57 14.45 12.58 4.43
C ILE A 57 15.36 12.97 5.61
N PHE A 58 14.77 13.32 6.76
CA PHE A 58 15.50 13.81 7.94
C PHE A 58 16.45 14.99 7.64
N GLY A 59 16.08 15.86 6.69
CA GLY A 59 16.91 16.99 6.27
C GLY A 59 18.11 16.63 5.40
N VAL A 60 18.29 15.36 5.03
CA VAL A 60 19.28 14.91 4.05
C VAL A 60 18.59 14.65 2.70
N PRO A 61 19.04 15.27 1.61
CA PRO A 61 18.51 14.98 0.29
C PRO A 61 18.92 13.55 -0.11
N VAL A 62 17.94 12.69 -0.35
CA VAL A 62 18.15 11.31 -0.80
C VAL A 62 17.52 11.07 -2.16
N PRO A 63 18.11 10.22 -3.01
CA PRO A 63 17.55 9.92 -4.32
C PRO A 63 16.20 9.19 -4.20
N ILE A 64 15.32 9.36 -5.19
CA ILE A 64 13.96 8.79 -5.23
C ILE A 64 13.98 7.27 -4.98
N TRP A 65 14.96 6.56 -5.55
CA TRP A 65 15.07 5.12 -5.39
C TRP A 65 15.30 4.69 -3.92
N ALA A 66 16.05 5.47 -3.14
CA ALA A 66 16.25 5.22 -1.72
C ALA A 66 14.94 5.44 -0.92
N VAL A 67 14.19 6.48 -1.28
CA VAL A 67 12.87 6.77 -0.70
C VAL A 67 11.92 5.59 -0.92
N VAL A 68 11.84 5.09 -2.14
CA VAL A 68 10.98 3.96 -2.52
C VAL A 68 11.33 2.72 -1.69
N ILE A 69 12.62 2.43 -1.48
CA ILE A 69 13.06 1.30 -0.67
C ILE A 69 12.64 1.47 0.79
N ILE A 70 12.87 2.65 1.36
CA ILE A 70 12.52 2.93 2.76
C ILE A 70 11.01 2.80 2.96
N GLU A 71 10.20 3.44 2.12
CA GLU A 71 8.74 3.34 2.18
C GLU A 71 8.26 1.90 1.95
N PHE A 72 8.88 1.16 1.04
CA PHE A 72 8.58 -0.25 0.81
C PHE A 72 8.84 -1.10 2.06
N VAL A 73 9.99 -0.93 2.72
CA VAL A 73 10.33 -1.68 3.94
C VAL A 73 9.34 -1.38 5.06
N PHE A 74 8.99 -0.11 5.27
CA PHE A 74 7.99 0.27 6.28
C PHE A 74 6.59 -0.24 5.93
N ALA A 75 6.15 -0.07 4.68
CA ALA A 75 4.84 -0.53 4.22
C ALA A 75 4.71 -2.06 4.32
N PHE A 76 5.73 -2.80 3.91
CA PHE A 76 5.76 -4.26 4.02
C PHE A 76 5.75 -4.71 5.48
N SER A 77 6.52 -4.05 6.35
CA SER A 77 6.55 -4.37 7.78
C SER A 77 5.17 -4.12 8.43
N LEU A 78 4.54 -2.99 8.12
CA LEU A 78 3.19 -2.67 8.61
C LEU A 78 2.13 -3.60 8.04
N GLU A 79 2.22 -4.00 6.76
CA GLU A 79 1.31 -4.98 6.15
C GLU A 79 1.41 -6.34 6.86
N MET A 80 2.62 -6.79 7.18
CA MET A 80 2.82 -8.05 7.92
C MET A 80 2.29 -7.96 9.36
N LEU A 81 2.48 -6.84 10.04
CA LEU A 81 2.03 -6.63 11.43
C LEU A 81 0.52 -6.37 11.55
N MET A 82 -0.06 -5.55 10.67
CA MET A 82 -1.45 -5.09 10.75
C MET A 82 -2.39 -5.91 9.87
N GLY A 83 -1.93 -6.30 8.68
CA GLY A 83 -2.73 -7.02 7.68
C GLY A 83 -3.10 -8.45 8.07
N SER A 84 -2.36 -9.07 9.00
CA SER A 84 -2.59 -10.47 9.41
C SER A 84 -3.47 -10.62 10.68
N PRO A 85 -3.14 -10.02 11.85
CA PRO A 85 -3.95 -10.14 13.06
C PRO A 85 -4.98 -9.02 13.28
N CYS A 86 -4.64 -7.77 12.94
CA CYS A 86 -5.49 -6.60 13.27
C CYS A 86 -6.68 -6.49 12.33
N SER A 87 -6.45 -6.62 11.02
CA SER A 87 -7.49 -6.53 9.99
C SER A 87 -8.61 -7.55 10.20
N PHE A 88 -8.24 -8.80 10.51
CA PHE A 88 -9.19 -9.89 10.69
C PHE A 88 -10.02 -9.69 11.96
N LYS A 89 -9.39 -9.20 13.04
CA LYS A 89 -10.03 -8.91 14.32
C LYS A 89 -10.97 -7.70 14.23
N LEU A 90 -10.62 -6.69 13.43
CA LEU A 90 -11.48 -5.53 13.17
C LEU A 90 -12.65 -5.89 12.25
N ALA A 91 -12.39 -6.65 11.19
CA ALA A 91 -13.42 -7.08 10.26
C ALA A 91 -14.42 -8.05 10.90
N SER A 92 -13.98 -8.97 11.75
CA SER A 92 -14.87 -9.86 12.50
C SER A 92 -15.69 -9.14 13.58
N ARG A 93 -15.30 -7.91 13.96
CA ARG A 93 -16.06 -7.06 14.88
C ARG A 93 -17.16 -6.26 14.17
N VAL A 94 -16.96 -5.96 12.88
CA VAL A 94 -17.89 -5.13 12.07
C VAL A 94 -18.80 -5.99 11.20
N PHE A 95 -18.30 -7.12 10.70
CA PHE A 95 -19.03 -8.06 9.85
C PHE A 95 -19.05 -9.45 10.46
N ASP A 96 -20.21 -10.08 10.42
CA ASP A 96 -20.42 -11.43 10.93
C ASP A 96 -19.95 -12.44 9.84
N PRO A 97 -18.83 -13.15 10.03
CA PRO A 97 -18.23 -13.99 8.98
C PRO A 97 -19.14 -15.15 8.55
N ALA A 98 -20.17 -15.46 9.35
CA ALA A 98 -21.13 -16.53 9.09
C ALA A 98 -22.30 -16.12 8.17
N LYS A 99 -22.61 -14.82 8.04
CA LYS A 99 -23.77 -14.34 7.25
C LYS A 99 -23.38 -13.54 6.00
N THR A 100 -22.15 -13.05 5.92
CA THR A 100 -21.69 -12.19 4.81
C THR A 100 -21.02 -13.01 3.71
N HIS A 101 -21.38 -12.76 2.45
CA HIS A 101 -20.74 -13.41 1.30
C HIS A 101 -19.22 -13.15 1.32
N PRO A 102 -18.38 -14.18 1.09
CA PRO A 102 -16.93 -14.12 1.33
C PRO A 102 -16.21 -12.99 0.60
N VAL A 103 -16.73 -12.55 -0.55
CA VAL A 103 -16.19 -11.41 -1.29
C VAL A 103 -16.40 -10.09 -0.55
N PHE A 104 -17.57 -9.84 0.03
CA PHE A 104 -17.83 -8.61 0.79
C PHE A 104 -16.99 -8.55 2.07
N PHE A 105 -16.83 -9.69 2.74
CA PHE A 105 -15.98 -9.80 3.92
C PHE A 105 -14.50 -9.50 3.58
N GLU A 106 -13.97 -10.08 2.50
CA GLU A 106 -12.61 -9.80 2.04
C GLU A 106 -12.40 -8.31 1.70
N THR A 107 -13.34 -7.68 0.99
CA THR A 107 -13.25 -6.27 0.64
C THR A 107 -13.32 -5.38 1.88
N ALA A 108 -14.15 -5.74 2.88
CA ALA A 108 -14.27 -5.03 4.16
C ALA A 108 -13.00 -5.13 5.03
N VAL A 109 -12.37 -6.31 5.06
CA VAL A 109 -11.06 -6.48 5.72
C VAL A 109 -10.03 -5.57 5.08
N ILE A 110 -9.95 -5.55 3.75
CA ILE A 110 -8.97 -4.76 3.01
C ILE A 110 -9.20 -3.26 3.18
N SER A 111 -10.46 -2.81 3.11
CA SER A 111 -10.78 -1.40 3.33
C SER A 111 -10.41 -0.96 4.74
N ALA A 112 -10.69 -1.78 5.76
CA ALA A 112 -10.28 -1.52 7.13
C ALA A 112 -8.75 -1.47 7.27
N THR A 113 -8.02 -2.37 6.59
CA THR A 113 -6.56 -2.36 6.55
C THR A 113 -6.02 -1.07 5.94
N VAL A 114 -6.49 -0.66 4.77
CA VAL A 114 -6.06 0.60 4.12
C VAL A 114 -6.37 1.80 5.02
N ALA A 115 -7.56 1.80 5.64
CA ALA A 115 -7.98 2.89 6.50
C ALA A 115 -7.15 3.01 7.78
N LEU A 116 -6.59 1.91 8.29
CA LEU A 116 -5.69 1.91 9.44
C LEU A 116 -4.22 2.11 9.05
N MET A 117 -3.75 1.50 7.97
CA MET A 117 -2.35 1.61 7.54
C MET A 117 -2.03 2.99 6.98
N CYS A 118 -2.94 3.61 6.23
CA CYS A 118 -2.70 4.94 5.66
C CYS A 118 -2.39 6.00 6.72
N PRO A 119 -3.17 6.16 7.83
CA PRO A 119 -2.83 7.13 8.86
C PRO A 119 -1.53 6.80 9.61
N VAL A 120 -1.21 5.51 9.82
CA VAL A 120 0.04 5.10 10.49
C VAL A 120 1.25 5.38 9.60
N MET A 121 1.18 5.01 8.32
CA MET A 121 2.27 5.23 7.35
C MET A 121 2.48 6.72 7.06
N SER A 122 1.39 7.47 6.86
CA SER A 122 1.46 8.93 6.69
C SER A 122 1.97 9.64 7.95
N PHE A 123 1.77 9.08 9.14
CA PHE A 123 2.31 9.65 10.38
C PHE A 123 3.83 9.46 10.46
N ILE A 124 4.31 8.28 10.09
CA ILE A 124 5.75 8.01 9.97
C ILE A 124 6.37 8.93 8.90
N ALA A 125 5.70 9.10 7.76
CA ALA A 125 6.13 10.01 6.70
C ALA A 125 6.16 11.47 7.16
N ALA A 126 5.14 11.94 7.89
CA ALA A 126 5.11 13.29 8.44
C ALA A 126 6.29 13.56 9.40
N TRP A 127 6.78 12.52 10.09
CA TRP A 127 7.99 12.58 10.90
C TRP A 127 9.26 12.58 10.04
N LEU A 128 9.37 11.66 9.07
CA LEU A 128 10.53 11.54 8.18
C LEU A 128 10.78 12.78 7.32
N TYR A 129 9.70 13.38 6.79
CA TYR A 129 9.75 14.55 5.91
C TYR A 129 9.59 15.87 6.67
N TYR A 130 9.66 15.86 8.00
CA TYR A 130 9.51 17.08 8.78
C TYR A 130 10.66 18.06 8.47
N PRO A 131 10.38 19.35 8.19
CA PRO A 131 11.43 20.35 7.97
C PRO A 131 12.12 20.70 9.30
N TYR A 132 13.11 19.90 9.69
CA TYR A 132 13.90 20.10 10.91
C TYR A 132 14.67 21.43 10.96
N TYR A 133 14.77 22.13 9.84
CA TYR A 133 15.43 23.43 9.68
C TYR A 133 14.54 24.64 10.03
N ALA A 134 13.22 24.49 10.18
CA ALA A 134 12.27 25.62 10.34
C ALA A 134 11.69 25.78 11.76
N GLY A 135 12.23 25.10 12.76
CA GLY A 135 11.70 25.08 14.13
C GLY A 135 10.65 23.99 14.34
N PHE A 136 10.67 23.35 15.51
CA PHE A 136 9.77 22.24 15.85
C PHE A 136 8.41 22.77 16.30
N SER A 137 7.37 22.51 15.51
CA SER A 137 5.98 22.83 15.82
C SER A 137 5.14 21.57 15.66
N VAL A 138 4.58 21.08 16.76
CA VAL A 138 3.70 19.89 16.75
C VAL A 138 2.47 20.12 15.84
N LEU A 139 2.01 21.38 15.74
CA LEU A 139 0.91 21.77 14.86
C LEU A 139 1.24 21.59 13.36
N THR A 140 2.44 21.94 12.90
CA THR A 140 2.81 21.78 11.49
C THR A 140 3.01 20.31 11.14
N LEU A 141 3.51 19.51 12.10
CA LEU A 141 3.60 18.06 11.94
C LEU A 141 2.22 17.43 11.81
N LEU A 142 1.28 17.78 12.69
CA LEU A 142 -0.11 17.30 12.59
C LEU A 142 -0.82 17.80 11.33
N ALA A 143 -0.57 19.04 10.91
CA ALA A 143 -1.13 19.58 9.66
C ALA A 143 -0.60 18.83 8.43
N ASN A 144 0.72 18.56 8.37
CA ASN A 144 1.32 17.77 7.29
C ASN A 144 0.81 16.33 7.29
N TRP A 145 0.70 15.71 8.47
CA TRP A 145 0.11 14.39 8.62
C TRP A 145 -1.33 14.35 8.11
N LEU A 146 -2.20 15.25 8.59
CA LEU A 146 -3.60 15.29 8.19
C LEU A 146 -3.74 15.57 6.69
N LYS A 147 -2.91 16.48 6.15
CA LYS A 147 -2.83 16.74 4.71
C LYS A 147 -2.47 15.46 3.94
N LEU A 148 -1.40 14.77 4.33
CA LEU A 148 -0.98 13.52 3.70
C LEU A 148 -2.09 12.47 3.76
N VAL A 149 -2.75 12.31 4.91
CA VAL A 149 -3.87 11.39 5.05
C VAL A 149 -5.02 11.77 4.13
N CYS A 150 -5.45 13.03 4.10
CA CYS A 150 -6.56 13.48 3.26
C CYS A 150 -6.32 13.30 1.75
N PHE A 151 -5.07 13.48 1.28
CA PHE A 151 -4.75 13.25 -0.14
C PHE A 151 -4.51 11.77 -0.47
N SER A 152 -3.84 11.04 0.43
CA SER A 152 -3.42 9.66 0.17
C SER A 152 -4.55 8.65 0.38
N PHE A 153 -5.38 8.85 1.41
CA PHE A 153 -6.43 7.94 1.80
C PHE A 153 -7.45 7.67 0.68
N PRO A 154 -8.12 8.68 0.08
CA PRO A 154 -9.13 8.42 -0.94
C PRO A 154 -8.51 7.75 -2.16
N PHE A 155 -7.34 8.22 -2.61
CA PHE A 155 -6.63 7.61 -3.73
C PHE A 155 -6.27 6.14 -3.46
N ALA A 156 -5.68 5.84 -2.30
CA ALA A 156 -5.32 4.49 -1.91
C ALA A 156 -6.56 3.59 -1.79
N PHE A 157 -7.63 4.07 -1.16
CA PHE A 157 -8.87 3.32 -0.97
C PHE A 157 -9.51 2.93 -2.31
N PHE A 158 -9.71 3.90 -3.21
CA PHE A 158 -10.32 3.63 -4.52
C PHE A 158 -9.43 2.76 -5.41
N THR A 159 -8.14 3.03 -5.45
CA THR A 159 -7.19 2.25 -6.25
C THR A 159 -7.08 0.82 -5.72
N GLN A 160 -7.08 0.64 -4.41
CA GLN A 160 -7.06 -0.68 -3.78
C GLN A 160 -8.32 -1.49 -4.15
N LEU A 161 -9.50 -0.89 -4.04
CA LEU A 161 -10.78 -1.58 -4.24
C LEU A 161 -11.03 -1.92 -5.71
N PHE A 162 -10.83 -0.96 -6.62
CA PHE A 162 -11.21 -1.12 -8.03
C PHE A 162 -10.13 -1.73 -8.91
N PHE A 163 -8.84 -1.49 -8.61
CA PHE A 163 -7.74 -1.91 -9.50
C PHE A 163 -6.90 -3.00 -8.88
N ILE A 164 -6.36 -2.77 -7.68
CA ILE A 164 -5.36 -3.67 -7.10
C ILE A 164 -6.00 -4.99 -6.69
N GLN A 165 -7.20 -4.99 -6.10
CA GLN A 165 -7.91 -6.23 -5.75
C GLN A 165 -8.13 -7.18 -6.95
N PRO A 166 -8.77 -6.77 -8.06
CA PRO A 166 -8.96 -7.66 -9.21
C PRO A 166 -7.63 -8.05 -9.87
N LEU A 167 -6.66 -7.14 -9.91
CA LEU A 167 -5.35 -7.40 -10.51
C LEU A 167 -4.55 -8.43 -9.70
N VAL A 168 -4.43 -8.26 -8.38
CA VAL A 168 -3.71 -9.22 -7.51
C VAL A 168 -4.41 -10.58 -7.51
N ARG A 169 -5.76 -10.63 -7.51
CA ARG A 169 -6.51 -11.89 -7.66
C ARG A 169 -6.19 -12.58 -9.00
N THR A 170 -6.07 -11.81 -10.07
CA THR A 170 -5.73 -12.33 -11.41
C THR A 170 -4.29 -12.85 -11.44
N LEU A 171 -3.32 -12.08 -10.94
CA LEU A 171 -1.92 -12.49 -10.84
C LEU A 171 -1.76 -13.75 -9.99
N PHE A 172 -2.44 -13.81 -8.84
CA PHE A 172 -2.39 -15.00 -7.97
C PHE A 172 -2.94 -16.24 -8.69
N LYS A 173 -4.05 -16.10 -9.45
CA LYS A 173 -4.59 -17.19 -10.27
C LYS A 173 -3.63 -17.62 -11.37
N VAL A 174 -2.90 -16.69 -11.99
CA VAL A 174 -1.91 -17.01 -13.03
C VAL A 174 -0.69 -17.72 -12.44
N ILE A 175 -0.13 -17.20 -11.34
CA ILE A 175 1.06 -17.76 -10.67
C ILE A 175 0.77 -19.16 -10.13
N PHE A 176 -0.39 -19.36 -9.49
CA PHE A 176 -0.80 -20.64 -8.91
C PHE A 176 -1.72 -21.46 -9.83
N LYS A 177 -1.78 -21.16 -11.13
CA LYS A 177 -2.65 -21.87 -12.09
C LYS A 177 -2.42 -23.38 -12.09
N LYS A 178 -1.15 -23.79 -12.00
CA LYS A 178 -0.73 -25.20 -11.95
C LYS A 178 -1.16 -25.90 -10.65
N ASP A 179 -1.05 -25.22 -9.51
CA ASP A 179 -1.45 -25.73 -8.19
C ASP A 179 -2.99 -25.90 -8.11
N ILE A 180 -3.74 -24.92 -8.64
CA ILE A 180 -5.20 -24.98 -8.71
C ILE A 180 -5.68 -26.08 -9.68
N ALA A 181 -5.00 -26.26 -10.82
CA ALA A 181 -5.33 -27.31 -11.79
C ALA A 181 -5.07 -28.71 -11.23
N ALA A 182 -3.90 -28.95 -10.63
CA ALA A 182 -3.57 -30.20 -9.95
C ALA A 182 -4.57 -30.52 -8.82
N ARG A 183 -5.08 -29.48 -8.15
CA ARG A 183 -6.09 -29.61 -7.10
C ARG A 183 -7.47 -29.98 -7.65
N LYS A 184 -7.86 -29.46 -8.80
CA LYS A 184 -9.11 -29.84 -9.49
C LYS A 184 -9.06 -31.31 -9.89
N GLU A 185 -7.92 -31.78 -10.39
CA GLU A 185 -7.71 -33.21 -10.70
C GLU A 185 -7.75 -34.09 -9.44
N SER A 186 -7.10 -33.70 -8.33
CA SER A 186 -7.13 -34.49 -7.09
C SER A 186 -8.52 -34.61 -6.44
N ASN A 187 -9.32 -33.53 -6.46
CA ASN A 187 -10.69 -33.55 -5.92
C ASN A 187 -11.65 -34.35 -6.82
N THR A 188 -11.40 -34.35 -8.13
CA THR A 188 -12.19 -35.15 -9.07
C THR A 188 -11.82 -36.63 -8.94
N ALA A 189 -10.54 -36.94 -8.74
CA ALA A 189 -10.06 -38.30 -8.47
C ALA A 189 -10.60 -38.87 -7.14
N SER A 190 -10.67 -38.06 -6.07
CA SER A 190 -11.28 -38.52 -4.80
C SER A 190 -12.80 -38.68 -4.87
N ALA A 191 -13.48 -37.88 -5.69
CA ALA A 191 -14.93 -37.97 -5.89
C ALA A 191 -15.36 -39.12 -6.82
N THR A 192 -14.43 -39.68 -7.59
CA THR A 192 -14.67 -40.86 -8.45
C THR A 192 -14.24 -42.16 -7.76
N ALA A 193 -13.57 -42.07 -6.60
CA ALA A 193 -13.14 -43.19 -5.77
C ALA A 193 -14.09 -43.49 -4.59
N GLN A 194 -15.16 -42.71 -4.43
CA GLN A 194 -16.32 -42.97 -3.56
C GLN A 194 -17.52 -43.38 -4.41
#